data_AF-A0A0A9Z582-F1
#
_entry.id   AF-A0A0A9Z582-F1
#
_cell.length_a   1.000
_cell.length_b   1.000
_cell.length_c   1.000
_cell.angle_alpha   90.00
_cell.angle_beta   90.00
_cell.angle_gamma   90.00
#
_symmetry.space_group_name_H-M   'P 1'
#
loop_
_entity.id
_entity.type
_entity.pdbx_description
1 polymer ?
#
loop_
_entity_poly.entity_id
_entity_poly.type
_entity_poly.pdbx_seq_one_letter_code
_entity_poly.pdbx_strand_id
1 'polypeptide(L)'
;AILNIIVKIEPVKKTSKLIPQCKNCQSYLHTQSYCGKESACVKCAGQHKTSECTLNKADAPKCVNCKGNHPANYRGCEVAKELQRMRNKITKPQLKEQTKR
;
A
#
# COMPACT_ATOMS: atom_id res chain seq x y z
N ALA A 1 -31.94 -25.47 19.45
CA ALA A 1 -31.78 -26.03 18.10
C ALA A 1 -30.74 -25.20 17.36
N ILE A 2 -29.59 -25.77 17.00
CA ILE A 2 -28.58 -25.10 16.18
C ILE A 2 -29.09 -25.21 14.73
N LEU A 3 -29.34 -24.07 14.09
CA LEU A 3 -29.86 -24.02 12.71
C LEU A 3 -28.84 -24.67 11.76
N ASN A 4 -29.30 -25.62 10.93
CA ASN A 4 -28.53 -26.28 9.87
C ASN A 4 -28.18 -25.28 8.74
N ILE A 5 -27.26 -24.34 9.01
CA ILE A 5 -26.79 -23.37 8.01
C ILE A 5 -25.49 -23.91 7.40
N ILE A 6 -25.53 -24.21 6.11
CA ILE A 6 -24.34 -24.55 5.32
C ILE A 6 -23.67 -23.24 4.91
N VAL A 7 -22.57 -22.89 5.57
CA VAL A 7 -21.77 -21.71 5.22
C VAL A 7 -20.77 -22.08 4.13
N LYS A 8 -20.89 -21.43 2.97
CA LYS A 8 -19.89 -21.52 1.89
C LYS A 8 -18.81 -20.47 2.11
N ILE A 9 -17.60 -20.91 2.46
CA ILE A 9 -16.45 -20.02 2.61
C ILE A 9 -15.80 -19.84 1.23
N GLU A 10 -15.81 -18.61 0.71
CA GLU A 10 -15.14 -18.27 -0.54
C GLU A 10 -13.82 -17.53 -0.28
N PRO A 11 -12.78 -17.74 -1.11
CA PRO A 11 -11.54 -17.01 -0.97
C PRO A 11 -11.76 -15.52 -1.25
N VAL A 12 -11.20 -14.67 -0.38
CA VAL A 12 -11.25 -13.21 -0.57
C VAL A 12 -10.57 -12.85 -1.89
N LYS A 13 -11.33 -12.25 -2.81
CA LYS A 13 -10.81 -11.75 -4.09
C LYS A 13 -9.80 -10.63 -3.84
N LYS A 14 -8.51 -10.92 -4.07
CA LYS A 14 -7.44 -9.92 -3.94
C LYS A 14 -7.54 -8.93 -5.10
N THR A 15 -7.86 -7.67 -4.80
CA THR A 15 -8.01 -6.60 -5.82
C THR A 15 -6.67 -6.13 -6.39
N SER A 16 -5.56 -6.26 -5.65
CA SER A 16 -4.23 -5.91 -6.13
C SER A 16 -3.13 -6.75 -5.50
N LYS A 17 -2.09 -7.05 -6.29
CA LYS A 17 -0.84 -7.68 -5.84
C LYS A 17 0.06 -6.69 -5.08
N LEU A 18 -0.17 -5.38 -5.25
CA LEU A 18 0.64 -4.33 -4.65
C LEU A 18 0.25 -4.06 -3.20
N ILE A 19 1.24 -3.73 -2.37
CA ILE A 19 1.06 -3.26 -1.01
C ILE A 19 0.11 -2.05 -1.00
N PRO A 20 -0.91 -2.02 -0.12
CA PRO A 20 -1.81 -0.88 -0.03
C PRO A 20 -1.00 0.37 0.33
N GLN A 21 -1.25 1.43 -0.43
CA GLN A 21 -0.78 2.78 -0.13
C GLN A 21 -1.98 3.63 0.22
N CYS A 22 -1.91 4.31 1.35
CA CYS A 22 -2.96 5.18 1.82
C CYS A 22 -3.01 6.44 0.95
N LYS A 23 -4.17 6.74 0.35
CA LYS A 23 -4.33 7.95 -0.47
C LYS A 23 -4.39 9.24 0.34
N ASN A 24 -4.55 9.15 1.66
CA ASN A 24 -4.58 10.31 2.56
C ASN A 24 -3.17 10.70 3.02
N CYS A 25 -2.48 9.82 3.76
CA CYS A 25 -1.16 10.11 4.33
C CYS A 25 0.03 9.57 3.50
N GLN A 26 -0.22 8.93 2.35
CA GLN A 26 0.77 8.32 1.44
C GLN A 26 1.67 7.22 2.02
N SER A 27 1.45 6.84 3.30
CA SER A 27 2.11 5.71 3.96
C SER A 27 1.57 4.37 3.43
N TYR A 28 2.32 3.29 3.66
CA TYR A 28 1.93 1.94 3.27
C TYR A 28 1.14 1.21 4.36
N LEU A 29 0.66 0.00 4.03
CA LEU A 29 -0.01 -0.99 4.90
C LEU A 29 -1.47 -0.73 5.26
N HIS A 30 -2.04 0.42 4.90
CA HIS A 30 -3.45 0.71 5.11
C HIS A 30 -4.05 1.50 3.94
N THR A 31 -5.38 1.54 3.86
CA THR A 31 -6.11 2.33 2.88
C THR A 31 -6.65 3.61 3.52
N GLN A 32 -7.15 4.53 2.69
CA GLN A 32 -7.70 5.80 3.14
C GLN A 32 -8.85 5.64 4.15
N SER A 33 -9.71 4.64 3.98
CA SER A 33 -10.84 4.37 4.86
C SER A 33 -10.42 4.02 6.30
N TYR A 34 -9.19 3.56 6.50
CA TYR A 34 -8.64 3.19 7.80
C TYR A 34 -7.48 4.10 8.21
N CYS A 35 -7.48 5.35 7.75
CA CYS A 35 -6.43 6.31 8.05
C CYS A 35 -6.87 7.32 9.12
N GLY A 36 -6.21 7.32 10.28
CA GLY A 36 -6.37 8.34 11.33
C GLY A 36 -5.33 9.46 11.30
N LYS A 37 -4.44 9.48 10.31
CA LYS A 37 -3.37 10.49 10.17
C LYS A 37 -3.83 11.69 9.35
N GLU A 38 -3.12 12.81 9.52
CA GLU A 38 -3.28 14.00 8.67
C GLU A 38 -2.98 13.70 7.19
N SER A 39 -3.53 14.55 6.32
CA SER A 39 -3.31 14.47 4.88
C SER A 39 -1.85 14.77 4.55
N ALA A 40 -1.26 14.00 3.64
CA ALA A 40 0.07 14.27 3.10
C ALA A 40 0.01 14.34 1.57
N CYS A 41 0.66 15.36 1.01
CA CYS A 41 0.73 15.55 -0.43
C CYS A 41 1.64 14.51 -1.07
N VAL A 42 1.16 13.87 -2.15
CA VAL A 42 1.93 12.87 -2.90
C VAL A 42 3.16 13.47 -3.60
N LYS A 43 3.12 14.78 -3.91
CA LYS A 43 4.16 15.46 -4.68
C LYS A 43 5.26 16.04 -3.80
N CYS A 44 4.93 16.71 -2.70
CA CYS A 44 5.89 17.46 -1.88
C CYS A 44 6.01 17.00 -0.42
N ALA A 45 5.24 15.98 -0.01
CA ALA A 45 5.16 15.53 1.38
C ALA A 45 4.66 16.59 2.41
N GLY A 46 4.06 17.68 1.94
CA GLY A 46 3.43 18.70 2.81
C GLY A 46 2.11 18.22 3.42
N GLN A 47 1.70 18.82 4.54
CA GLN A 47 0.47 18.52 5.28
C GLN A 47 -0.78 19.13 4.60
N HIS A 48 -1.09 18.69 3.39
CA HIS A 48 -2.26 19.12 2.62
C HIS A 48 -2.69 18.04 1.63
N LYS A 49 -3.90 18.17 1.08
CA LYS A 49 -4.36 17.28 0.00
C LYS A 49 -3.62 17.61 -1.29
N THR A 50 -3.36 16.61 -2.13
CA THR A 50 -2.64 16.82 -3.41
C THR A 50 -3.33 17.84 -4.33
N SER A 51 -4.64 18.02 -4.21
CA SER A 51 -5.43 19.03 -4.93
C SER A 51 -5.07 20.48 -4.57
N GLU A 52 -4.60 20.70 -3.34
CA GLU A 52 -4.23 22.01 -2.79
C GLU A 52 -2.72 22.27 -2.95
N CYS A 53 -2.01 21.37 -3.62
CA CYS A 53 -0.56 21.47 -3.74
C CYS A 53 -0.16 22.54 -4.75
N THR A 54 0.64 23.51 -4.29
CA THR A 54 1.20 24.60 -5.09
C THR A 54 2.55 24.28 -5.73
N LEU A 55 3.06 23.05 -5.57
CA LEU A 55 4.33 22.63 -6.15
C LEU A 55 4.26 22.72 -7.68
N ASN A 56 5.16 23.50 -8.29
CA ASN A 56 5.23 23.61 -9.74
C ASN A 56 5.80 22.33 -10.35
N LYS A 57 5.52 22.10 -11.63
CA LYS A 57 6.08 20.95 -12.37
C LYS A 57 7.61 21.01 -12.48
N ALA A 58 8.20 22.20 -12.34
CA ALA A 58 9.64 22.42 -12.38
C ALA A 58 10.34 22.04 -11.07
N ASP A 59 9.62 22.02 -9.94
CA ASP A 59 10.21 21.75 -8.63
C ASP A 59 10.38 20.24 -8.41
N ALA A 60 11.46 19.86 -7.74
CA ALA A 60 11.72 18.46 -7.42
C ALA A 60 10.66 17.93 -6.43
N PRO A 61 9.94 16.85 -6.77
CA PRO A 61 9.00 16.22 -5.85
C PRO A 61 9.76 15.58 -4.68
N LYS A 62 9.08 15.44 -3.54
CA LYS A 62 9.62 14.84 -2.33
C LYS A 62 8.72 13.69 -1.86
N CYS A 63 9.34 12.54 -1.64
CA CYS A 63 8.64 11.36 -1.13
C CYS A 63 8.45 11.46 0.38
N VAL A 64 7.23 11.25 0.89
CA VAL A 64 7.00 11.21 2.35
C VAL A 64 7.69 10.02 3.04
N ASN A 65 7.90 8.91 2.30
CA ASN A 65 8.36 7.65 2.88
C ASN A 65 9.89 7.54 2.92
N CYS A 66 10.58 7.89 1.82
CA CYS A 66 12.05 7.80 1.72
C CYS A 66 12.75 9.18 1.67
N LYS A 67 12.00 10.29 1.63
CA LYS A 67 12.51 11.66 1.47
C LYS A 67 13.29 11.92 0.17
N GLY A 68 13.29 10.98 -0.78
CA GLY A 68 13.94 11.11 -2.09
C GLY A 68 13.19 12.00 -3.08
N ASN A 69 13.86 12.33 -4.18
CA ASN A 69 13.41 13.27 -5.22
C ASN A 69 12.42 12.64 -6.21
N HIS A 70 11.33 12.07 -5.71
CA HIS A 70 10.26 11.46 -6.49
C HIS A 70 8.94 11.55 -5.72
N PRO A 71 7.77 11.49 -6.38
CA PRO A 71 6.49 11.48 -5.68
C PRO A 71 6.33 10.22 -4.84
N ALA A 72 5.47 10.27 -3.82
CA ALA A 72 5.25 9.16 -2.89
C ALA A 72 4.64 7.90 -3.56
N ASN A 73 3.96 8.05 -4.70
CA ASN A 73 3.38 6.95 -5.47
C ASN A 73 4.37 6.26 -6.43
N TYR A 74 5.62 6.73 -6.49
CA TYR A 74 6.65 6.16 -7.35
C TYR A 74 6.98 4.72 -6.95
N ARG A 75 6.85 3.79 -7.91
CA ARG A 75 7.07 2.34 -7.67
C ARG A 75 8.55 1.98 -7.53
N GLY A 76 9.46 2.86 -7.94
CA GLY A 76 10.89 2.64 -7.79
C GLY A 76 11.43 2.95 -6.39
N CYS A 77 10.61 3.54 -5.51
CA CYS A 77 10.97 3.88 -4.13
C CYS A 77 11.51 2.67 -3.37
N GLU A 78 12.63 2.84 -2.66
CA GLU A 78 13.29 1.78 -1.91
C GLU A 78 12.39 1.21 -0.81
N VAL A 79 11.76 2.08 0.00
CA VAL A 79 10.80 1.69 1.04
C VAL A 79 9.63 0.91 0.45
N ALA A 80 9.11 1.33 -0.71
CA ALA A 80 8.02 0.64 -1.38
C ALA A 80 8.43 -0.77 -1.85
N LYS A 81 9.62 -0.89 -2.43
CA LYS A 81 10.19 -2.16 -2.89
C LYS A 81 10.42 -3.11 -1.73
N GLU A 82 10.98 -2.62 -0.64
CA GLU A 82 11.26 -3.41 0.55
C GLU A 82 9.97 -3.98 1.17
N LEU A 83 8.98 -3.13 1.42
CA LEU A 83 7.71 -3.56 1.99
C LEU A 83 6.95 -4.51 1.05
N GLN A 84 7.02 -4.30 -0.27
CA GLN A 84 6.46 -5.24 -1.24
C GLN A 84 7.17 -6.60 -1.18
N ARG A 85 8.51 -6.63 -1.07
CA ARG A 85 9.28 -7.88 -0.91
C ARG A 85 8.86 -8.62 0.36
N MET A 86 8.74 -7.91 1.49
CA MET A 86 8.28 -8.51 2.75
C MET A 86 6.88 -9.10 2.61
N ARG A 87 5.92 -8.36 2.05
CA ARG A 87 4.57 -8.88 1.77
C ARG A 87 4.60 -10.12 0.89
N ASN A 88 5.43 -10.13 -0.15
CA ASN A 88 5.55 -11.27 -1.07
C ASN A 88 6.11 -12.52 -0.37
N LYS A 89 7.00 -12.37 0.62
CA LYS A 89 7.48 -13.49 1.46
C LYS A 89 6.37 -14.07 2.33
N ILE A 90 5.51 -13.22 2.91
CA ILE A 90 4.38 -13.67 3.74
C ILE A 90 3.28 -14.31 2.89
N THR A 91 3.01 -13.75 1.70
CA THR A 91 1.89 -14.18 0.84
C THR A 91 2.24 -15.32 -0.12
N LYS A 92 3.51 -15.64 -0.31
CA LYS A 92 3.95 -16.93 -0.86
C LYS A 92 4.10 -17.91 0.31
N PRO A 93 3.09 -18.74 0.64
CA PRO A 93 3.42 -19.96 1.37
C PRO A 93 4.44 -20.72 0.52
N GLN A 94 5.35 -21.43 1.16
CA GLN A 94 6.25 -22.37 0.49
C GLN A 94 5.41 -23.35 -0.35
N LEU A 95 5.23 -23.07 -1.64
CA LEU A 95 4.72 -24.00 -2.65
C LEU A 95 5.78 -25.07 -2.98
N LYS A 96 6.47 -25.59 -1.96
CA LYS A 96 7.52 -26.59 -2.08
C LYS A 96 7.46 -27.60 -0.93
N GLU A 97 6.30 -28.19 -0.63
CA GLU A 97 6.28 -29.34 0.29
C GLU A 97 5.07 -30.29 0.19
N GLN A 98 4.39 -30.40 -0.96
CA GLN A 98 3.31 -31.38 -1.15
C GLN A 98 3.30 -32.07 -2.52
N THR A 99 4.46 -32.52 -3.01
CA THR A 99 4.50 -33.42 -4.19
C THR A 99 5.51 -34.56 -4.04
N LYS A 100 5.64 -35.08 -2.80
CA LYS A 100 6.33 -36.35 -2.52
C LYS A 100 5.56 -37.13 -1.46
N ARG A 101 4.52 -37.85 -1.86
CA ARG A 101 4.13 -39.16 -1.32
C ARG A 101 3.47 -39.94 -2.44
#